data_AF-A0A438CKR8-F1
#
_entry.id   AF-A0A438CKR8-F1
#
_cell.length_a   1.000
_cell.length_b   1.000
_cell.length_c   1.000
_cell.angle_alpha   90.00
_cell.angle_beta   90.00
_cell.angle_gamma   90.00
#
_symmetry.space_group_name_H-M   'P 1'
#
loop_
_entity.id
_entity.type
_entity.pdbx_description
1 polymer ?
#
loop_
_entity_poly.entity_id
_entity_poly.type
_entity_poly.pdbx_seq_one_letter_code
_entity_poly.pdbx_strand_id
1 'polypeptide(L)'
;MLKEGKLVDSFNLVFAVKACFGLSLFQGAKLFHSLAIKLRLEGDPYVAPALMNVYTELGSLEEAHKVFEEVPLKNSVIWGVMIKGYLNFSEEFGVFELFSRMRRSGFELDPFVVEGLIQACGNVYAGKEGKTFHGLCIKKNFIDSNFFLQTSLVDMYMKCGFLDFALKLFEEISYRDVVVWSAIIAGFARNGRALESISMFRQMLADSVTPNSVTFASIVLACSSLGSLKQGRSIHGYMIRNGVELDVKNYTSFIDMYAKCGCIVTAYRVFCQIPEKNVFSWSTMINGFGMHGLCAEALNLFYEMRSVNQLPNSVTFVSVLSACSHSGRIEEGWSHFKSMSRDYGITPVEEHYACMVDLLGRAGKIDEALSFINNMPTEPGASAWGALLGACRIHRRAELAEEVAKKLLPLESDQSGVYVMLSNIYADVGMWEMVKKTRLKMCEKGLHKIVGFTSIEIEEKLYLFSSEDRFAYKNTQIESLWNSLKERMRELGYVPDLRFVLHDVDDEVKQEVLCGHSEKLAIVFGLLNSGEGMPIRITKNMRVCGDCHTASKFISLITRRKIIMRDVKRFHHVQDGVCSCGDYW
;
A
#
# COMPACT_ATOMS: atom_id res chain seq x y z
N MET A 1 -28.29 4.22 47.26
CA MET A 1 -29.61 4.52 46.64
C MET A 1 -30.62 3.40 46.81
N LEU A 2 -30.53 2.27 46.11
CA LEU A 2 -31.51 1.17 46.24
C LEU A 2 -31.61 0.61 47.67
N LYS A 3 -30.47 0.45 48.36
CA LYS A 3 -30.43 0.04 49.78
C LYS A 3 -30.98 1.10 50.76
N GLU A 4 -31.08 2.35 50.32
CA GLU A 4 -31.59 3.48 51.11
C GLU A 4 -33.05 3.82 50.77
N GLY A 5 -33.71 3.01 49.91
CA GLY A 5 -35.10 3.25 49.49
C GLY A 5 -35.30 4.50 48.61
N LYS A 6 -34.23 5.08 48.06
CA LYS A 6 -34.33 6.24 47.15
C LYS A 6 -34.84 5.79 45.77
N LEU A 7 -35.78 6.54 45.21
CA LEU A 7 -36.28 6.36 43.84
C LEU A 7 -35.14 6.52 42.83
N VAL A 8 -35.04 5.59 41.88
CA VAL A 8 -34.15 5.67 40.73
C VAL A 8 -34.97 6.23 39.57
N ASP A 9 -34.52 7.34 39.01
CA ASP A 9 -35.11 7.99 37.85
C ASP A 9 -34.23 7.83 36.60
N SER A 10 -34.70 8.35 35.45
CA SER A 10 -33.97 8.30 34.18
C SER A 10 -32.60 8.99 34.26
N PHE A 11 -32.50 10.10 34.99
CA PHE A 11 -31.24 10.84 35.16
C PHE A 11 -30.17 9.97 35.84
N ASN A 12 -30.47 9.41 37.00
CA ASN A 12 -29.53 8.57 37.75
C ASN A 12 -29.12 7.32 36.94
N LEU A 13 -30.06 6.73 36.20
CA LEU A 13 -29.81 5.55 35.39
C LEU A 13 -28.86 5.84 34.22
N VAL A 14 -29.01 6.98 33.54
CA VAL A 14 -28.11 7.40 32.45
C VAL A 14 -26.67 7.53 32.93
N PHE A 15 -26.43 8.12 34.11
CA PHE A 15 -25.07 8.22 34.67
C PHE A 15 -24.49 6.84 35.01
N ALA A 16 -25.30 5.95 35.57
CA ALA A 16 -24.86 4.60 35.90
C ALA A 16 -24.49 3.79 34.63
N VAL A 17 -25.28 3.92 33.56
CA VAL A 17 -24.98 3.32 32.26
C VAL A 17 -23.71 3.90 31.67
N LYS A 18 -23.54 5.23 31.65
CA LYS A 18 -22.31 5.89 31.16
C LYS A 18 -21.06 5.48 31.96
N ALA A 19 -21.20 5.26 33.27
CA ALA A 19 -20.12 4.76 34.11
C ALA A 19 -19.68 3.34 33.71
N CYS A 20 -20.61 2.49 33.23
CA CYS A 20 -20.26 1.15 32.75
C CYS A 20 -19.36 1.20 31.52
N PHE A 21 -19.55 2.17 30.62
CA PHE A 21 -18.62 2.38 29.51
C PHE A 21 -17.22 2.77 30.02
N GLY A 22 -17.14 3.77 30.90
CA GLY A 22 -15.85 4.23 31.44
C GLY A 22 -15.08 3.17 32.22
N LEU A 23 -15.77 2.15 32.74
CA LEU A 23 -15.19 1.01 33.48
C LEU A 23 -15.13 -0.29 32.65
N SER A 24 -15.52 -0.25 31.38
CA SER A 24 -15.60 -1.42 30.49
C SER A 24 -16.43 -2.60 31.05
N LEU A 25 -17.52 -2.31 31.77
CA LEU A 25 -18.36 -3.30 32.47
C LEU A 25 -19.57 -3.74 31.63
N PHE A 26 -19.38 -4.71 30.73
CA PHE A 26 -20.47 -5.26 29.91
C PHE A 26 -21.62 -5.87 30.73
N GLN A 27 -21.29 -6.64 31.78
CA GLN A 27 -22.33 -7.19 32.65
C GLN A 27 -23.04 -6.12 33.48
N GLY A 28 -22.34 -5.05 33.84
CA GLY A 28 -22.94 -3.88 34.48
C GLY A 28 -23.99 -3.22 33.59
N ALA A 29 -23.68 -3.05 32.30
CA ALA A 29 -24.64 -2.54 31.32
C ALA A 29 -25.91 -3.40 31.23
N LYS A 30 -25.78 -4.74 31.19
CA LYS A 30 -26.93 -5.66 31.20
C LYS A 30 -27.78 -5.58 32.47
N LEU A 31 -27.15 -5.39 33.62
CA LEU A 31 -27.86 -5.19 34.89
C LEU A 31 -28.67 -3.89 34.90
N PHE A 32 -28.09 -2.78 34.44
CA PHE A 32 -28.80 -1.50 34.34
C PHE A 32 -29.88 -1.51 33.26
N HIS A 33 -29.68 -2.22 32.15
CA HIS A 33 -30.72 -2.44 31.14
C HIS A 33 -31.90 -3.22 31.73
N SER A 34 -31.65 -4.32 32.46
CA SER A 34 -32.70 -5.08 33.15
C SER A 34 -33.45 -4.23 34.18
N LEU A 35 -32.74 -3.34 34.87
CA LEU A 35 -33.35 -2.38 35.80
C LEU A 35 -34.21 -1.34 35.06
N ALA A 36 -33.77 -0.86 33.90
CA ALA A 36 -34.55 0.05 33.05
C ALA A 36 -35.91 -0.58 32.69
N ILE A 37 -35.89 -1.83 32.22
CA ILE A 37 -37.10 -2.61 31.90
C ILE A 37 -38.02 -2.73 33.12
N LYS A 38 -37.45 -3.08 34.29
CA LYS A 38 -38.23 -3.20 35.53
C LYS A 38 -38.90 -1.89 35.94
N LEU A 39 -38.26 -0.75 35.65
CA LEU A 39 -38.75 0.60 35.95
C LEU A 39 -39.62 1.19 34.84
N ARG A 40 -39.82 0.48 33.71
CA ARG A 40 -40.51 0.98 32.51
C ARG A 40 -39.84 2.23 31.90
N LEU A 41 -38.51 2.27 31.96
CA LEU A 41 -37.66 3.35 31.46
C LEU A 41 -36.82 2.92 30.25
N GLU A 42 -37.00 1.70 29.73
CA GLU A 42 -36.28 1.16 28.58
C GLU A 42 -36.51 1.98 27.30
N GLY A 43 -37.69 2.56 27.13
CA GLY A 43 -38.04 3.46 26.02
C GLY A 43 -37.85 4.95 26.31
N ASP A 44 -37.29 5.31 27.48
CA ASP A 44 -37.09 6.72 27.85
C ASP A 44 -36.09 7.39 26.89
N PRO A 45 -36.36 8.63 26.43
CA PRO A 45 -35.57 9.31 25.40
C PRO A 45 -34.13 9.62 25.81
N TYR A 46 -33.76 9.48 27.08
CA TYR A 46 -32.41 9.66 27.58
C TYR A 46 -31.75 8.33 27.95
N VAL A 47 -32.50 7.38 28.49
CA VAL A 47 -31.99 6.05 28.89
C VAL A 47 -31.70 5.18 27.67
N ALA A 48 -32.61 5.11 26.70
CA ALA A 48 -32.46 4.25 25.54
C ALA A 48 -31.22 4.58 24.69
N PRO A 49 -30.94 5.84 24.30
CA PRO A 49 -29.71 6.17 23.59
C PRO A 49 -28.45 5.87 24.42
N ALA A 50 -28.50 6.05 25.74
CA ALA A 50 -27.36 5.77 26.62
C ALA A 50 -27.06 4.26 26.66
N LEU A 51 -28.09 3.41 26.74
CA LEU A 51 -27.96 1.95 26.67
C LEU A 51 -27.42 1.50 25.31
N MET A 52 -28.01 2.00 24.21
CA MET A 52 -27.54 1.69 22.86
C MET A 52 -26.06 2.05 22.69
N ASN A 53 -25.67 3.27 23.09
CA ASN A 53 -24.29 3.73 22.97
C ASN A 53 -23.34 2.90 23.84
N VAL A 54 -23.73 2.52 25.07
CA VAL A 54 -22.90 1.66 25.92
C VAL A 54 -22.69 0.29 25.27
N TYR A 55 -23.72 -0.30 24.66
CA TYR A 55 -23.61 -1.62 24.04
C TYR A 55 -22.73 -1.58 22.79
N THR A 56 -22.91 -0.57 21.92
CA THR A 56 -22.05 -0.40 20.74
C THR A 56 -20.60 -0.19 21.12
N GLU A 57 -20.32 0.64 22.13
CA GLU A 57 -18.96 0.93 22.59
C GLU A 57 -18.31 -0.26 23.32
N LEU A 58 -19.10 -1.13 23.94
CA LEU A 58 -18.62 -2.37 24.57
C LEU A 58 -18.64 -3.57 23.62
N GLY A 59 -18.80 -3.35 22.30
CA GLY A 59 -18.61 -4.39 21.29
C GLY A 59 -19.83 -5.27 21.01
N SER A 60 -21.05 -4.84 21.37
CA SER A 60 -22.29 -5.58 21.01
C SER A 60 -23.29 -4.72 20.24
N LEU A 61 -23.24 -4.83 18.91
CA LEU A 61 -24.24 -4.23 18.01
C LEU A 61 -25.62 -4.88 18.17
N GLU A 62 -25.67 -6.18 18.46
CA GLU A 62 -26.91 -6.94 18.61
C GLU A 62 -27.76 -6.43 19.79
N GLU A 63 -27.14 -6.23 20.96
CA GLU A 63 -27.86 -5.73 22.14
C GLU A 63 -28.32 -4.29 21.94
N ALA A 64 -27.51 -3.45 21.28
CA ALA A 64 -27.92 -2.11 20.89
C ALA A 64 -29.12 -2.13 19.93
N HIS A 65 -29.14 -3.06 18.98
CA HIS A 65 -30.25 -3.23 18.03
C HIS A 65 -31.54 -3.67 18.73
N LYS A 66 -31.45 -4.55 19.74
CA LYS A 66 -32.61 -4.95 20.56
C LYS A 66 -33.24 -3.74 21.25
N VAL A 67 -32.43 -2.92 21.93
CA VAL A 67 -32.91 -1.68 22.57
C VAL A 67 -33.52 -0.74 21.53
N PHE A 68 -32.90 -0.60 20.36
CA PHE A 68 -33.42 0.21 19.27
C PHE A 68 -34.81 -0.23 18.82
N GLU A 69 -35.06 -1.53 18.65
CA GLU A 69 -36.38 -2.03 18.25
C GLU A 69 -37.45 -1.83 19.32
N GLU A 70 -37.09 -1.91 20.60
CA GLU A 70 -38.00 -1.71 21.74
C GLU A 70 -38.49 -0.25 21.88
N VAL A 71 -37.74 0.74 21.37
CA VAL A 71 -38.15 2.16 21.42
C VAL A 71 -39.32 2.42 20.45
N PRO A 72 -40.52 2.77 20.96
CA PRO A 72 -41.72 2.88 20.12
C PRO A 72 -41.72 4.14 19.24
N LEU A 73 -41.16 5.25 19.72
CA LEU A 73 -41.04 6.52 18.99
C LEU A 73 -39.58 6.92 18.87
N LYS A 74 -39.01 6.66 17.70
CA LYS A 74 -37.59 6.91 17.40
C LYS A 74 -37.40 8.37 16.97
N ASN A 75 -36.65 9.13 17.75
CA ASN A 75 -36.23 10.49 17.40
C ASN A 75 -34.85 10.48 16.68
N SER A 76 -34.36 11.67 16.30
CA SER A 76 -33.07 11.85 15.62
C SER A 76 -31.90 11.20 16.36
N VAL A 77 -31.89 11.33 17.69
CA VAL A 77 -30.83 10.79 18.55
C VAL A 77 -30.78 9.26 18.47
N ILE A 78 -31.95 8.60 18.53
CA ILE A 78 -32.03 7.13 18.45
C ILE A 78 -31.54 6.63 17.08
N TRP A 79 -31.96 7.27 15.99
CA TRP A 79 -31.46 6.94 14.64
C TRP A 79 -29.95 7.19 14.51
N GLY A 80 -29.46 8.33 14.98
CA GLY A 80 -28.06 8.71 14.92
C GLY A 80 -27.14 7.77 15.71
N VAL A 81 -27.54 7.38 16.92
CA VAL A 81 -26.77 6.42 17.74
C VAL A 81 -26.70 5.06 17.06
N MET A 82 -27.81 4.59 16.47
CA MET A 82 -27.80 3.30 15.77
C MET A 82 -26.93 3.35 14.50
N ILE A 83 -27.03 4.43 13.71
CA ILE A 83 -26.17 4.64 12.52
C ILE A 83 -24.70 4.65 12.92
N LYS A 84 -24.33 5.40 13.97
CA LYS A 84 -22.96 5.41 14.51
C LYS A 84 -22.55 4.00 14.96
N GLY A 85 -23.46 3.25 15.59
CA GLY A 85 -23.26 1.85 15.94
C GLY A 85 -22.88 0.99 14.73
N TYR A 86 -23.67 1.01 13.65
CA TYR A 86 -23.34 0.27 12.43
C TYR A 86 -22.00 0.69 11.82
N LEU A 87 -21.70 1.99 11.79
CA LEU A 87 -20.41 2.49 11.29
C LEU A 87 -19.22 1.99 12.12
N ASN A 88 -19.34 1.96 13.45
CA ASN A 88 -18.29 1.45 14.36
C ASN A 88 -17.97 -0.02 14.13
N PHE A 89 -18.94 -0.82 13.67
CA PHE A 89 -18.77 -2.24 13.35
C PHE A 89 -18.46 -2.48 11.86
N SER A 90 -18.30 -1.42 11.06
CA SER A 90 -18.09 -1.52 9.59
C SER A 90 -19.19 -2.30 8.88
N GLU A 91 -20.44 -2.03 9.25
CA GLU A 91 -21.65 -2.64 8.70
C GLU A 91 -22.47 -1.59 7.89
N GLU A 92 -21.88 -1.05 6.83
CA GLU A 92 -22.45 0.07 6.06
C GLU A 92 -23.81 -0.25 5.42
N PHE A 93 -24.05 -1.51 5.06
CA PHE A 93 -25.36 -1.94 4.52
C PHE A 93 -26.49 -1.71 5.53
N GLY A 94 -26.24 -1.94 6.81
CA GLY A 94 -27.19 -1.67 7.88
C GLY A 94 -27.52 -0.18 8.01
N VAL A 95 -26.56 0.72 7.74
CA VAL A 95 -26.80 2.18 7.71
C VAL A 95 -27.81 2.54 6.61
N PHE A 96 -27.66 1.98 5.41
CA PHE A 96 -28.57 2.24 4.29
C PHE A 96 -29.97 1.63 4.50
N GLU A 97 -30.06 0.49 5.19
CA GLU A 97 -31.33 -0.11 5.59
C GLU A 97 -32.06 0.77 6.61
N LEU A 98 -31.36 1.22 7.66
CA LEU A 98 -31.91 2.16 8.65
C LEU A 98 -32.42 3.44 7.99
N PHE A 99 -31.67 4.00 7.05
CA PHE A 99 -32.10 5.17 6.29
C PHE A 99 -33.38 4.92 5.50
N SER A 100 -33.52 3.75 4.87
CA SER A 100 -34.73 3.36 4.16
C SER A 100 -35.93 3.22 5.09
N ARG A 101 -35.74 2.64 6.28
CA ARG A 101 -36.77 2.55 7.33
C ARG A 101 -37.18 3.93 7.84
N MET A 102 -36.22 4.80 8.14
CA MET A 102 -36.43 6.18 8.59
C MET A 102 -37.23 7.02 7.58
N ARG A 103 -36.93 6.89 6.28
CA ARG A 103 -37.70 7.56 5.23
C ARG A 103 -39.13 7.05 5.10
N ARG A 104 -39.37 5.75 5.27
CA ARG A 104 -40.74 5.17 5.27
C ARG A 104 -41.57 5.64 6.47
N SER A 105 -40.93 5.92 7.62
CA SER A 105 -41.59 6.52 8.78
C SER A 105 -41.84 8.03 8.66
N GLY A 106 -41.50 8.66 7.53
CA GLY A 106 -41.74 10.08 7.29
C GLY A 106 -40.84 11.03 8.10
N PHE A 107 -39.73 10.53 8.64
CA PHE A 107 -38.83 11.32 9.46
C PHE A 107 -37.94 12.22 8.58
N GLU A 108 -37.79 13.50 8.95
CA GLU A 108 -36.92 14.44 8.24
C GLU A 108 -35.44 14.21 8.57
N LEU A 109 -34.59 14.25 7.55
CA LEU A 109 -33.15 14.08 7.74
C LEU A 109 -32.54 15.31 8.43
N ASP A 110 -31.87 15.06 9.56
CA ASP A 110 -31.04 16.04 10.25
C ASP A 110 -29.56 15.93 9.82
N PRO A 111 -28.71 16.91 10.17
CA PRO A 111 -27.29 16.88 9.80
C PRO A 111 -26.51 15.67 10.31
N PHE A 112 -26.88 15.11 11.46
CA PHE A 112 -26.16 14.02 12.12
C PHE A 112 -26.40 12.69 11.39
N VAL A 113 -27.64 12.44 10.96
CA VAL A 113 -27.99 11.29 10.14
C VAL A 113 -27.33 11.39 8.76
N VAL A 114 -27.36 12.58 8.15
CA VAL A 114 -26.75 12.80 6.84
C VAL A 114 -25.22 12.62 6.90
N GLU A 115 -24.57 13.05 7.98
CA GLU A 115 -23.15 12.80 8.23
C GLU A 115 -22.83 11.30 8.22
N GLY A 116 -23.59 10.49 8.98
CA GLY A 116 -23.38 9.04 9.03
C GLY A 116 -23.60 8.34 7.67
N LEU A 117 -24.57 8.83 6.88
CA LEU A 117 -24.79 8.33 5.51
C LEU A 117 -23.63 8.67 4.57
N ILE A 118 -23.07 9.87 4.69
CA ILE A 118 -21.89 10.30 3.90
C ILE A 118 -20.68 9.45 4.28
N GLN A 119 -20.47 9.18 5.58
CA GLN A 119 -19.40 8.29 6.04
C GLN A 119 -19.56 6.87 5.48
N ALA A 120 -20.77 6.31 5.52
CA ALA A 120 -21.08 5.01 4.92
C ALA A 120 -20.77 5.00 3.41
N CYS A 121 -21.23 6.02 2.67
CA CYS A 121 -20.92 6.17 1.24
C CYS A 121 -19.41 6.21 0.98
N GLY A 122 -18.64 6.91 1.82
CA GLY A 122 -17.19 6.95 1.72
C GLY A 122 -16.55 5.58 1.93
N ASN A 123 -16.99 4.83 2.93
CA ASN A 123 -16.46 3.50 3.26
C ASN A 123 -16.73 2.45 2.17
N VAL A 124 -17.88 2.54 1.49
CA VAL A 124 -18.22 1.64 0.36
C VAL A 124 -17.89 2.22 -1.02
N TYR A 125 -17.16 3.34 -1.09
CA TYR A 125 -16.77 4.00 -2.34
C TYR A 125 -17.97 4.41 -3.24
N ALA A 126 -19.14 4.65 -2.64
CA ALA A 126 -20.39 5.02 -3.31
C ALA A 126 -20.48 6.54 -3.54
N GLY A 127 -19.55 7.07 -4.34
CA GLY A 127 -19.42 8.52 -4.47
C GLY A 127 -20.50 9.20 -5.31
N LYS A 128 -21.29 8.46 -6.11
CA LYS A 128 -22.47 9.03 -6.79
C LYS A 128 -23.57 9.34 -5.78
N GLU A 129 -23.85 8.38 -4.90
CA GLU A 129 -24.80 8.48 -3.80
C GLU A 129 -24.34 9.55 -2.80
N GLY A 130 -23.04 9.57 -2.46
CA GLY A 130 -22.43 10.63 -1.65
C GLY A 130 -22.66 12.04 -2.22
N LYS A 131 -22.56 12.22 -3.55
CA LYS A 131 -22.90 13.50 -4.21
C LYS A 131 -24.37 13.89 -4.05
N THR A 132 -25.29 12.92 -4.03
CA THR A 132 -26.71 13.21 -3.81
C THR A 132 -26.97 13.73 -2.40
N PHE A 133 -26.30 13.14 -1.40
CA PHE A 133 -26.35 13.63 -0.01
C PHE A 133 -25.67 15.00 0.12
N HIS A 134 -24.55 15.24 -0.54
CA HIS A 134 -23.94 16.58 -0.57
C HIS A 134 -24.92 17.63 -1.15
N GLY A 135 -25.60 17.33 -2.25
CA GLY A 135 -26.63 18.21 -2.82
C GLY A 135 -27.79 18.49 -1.84
N LEU A 136 -28.19 17.49 -1.04
CA LEU A 136 -29.16 17.69 0.04
C LEU A 136 -28.62 18.64 1.12
N CYS A 137 -27.36 18.50 1.54
CA CYS A 137 -26.73 19.37 2.52
C CYS A 137 -26.74 20.83 2.08
N ILE A 138 -26.46 21.09 0.79
CA ILE A 138 -26.53 22.43 0.20
C ILE A 138 -27.97 22.95 0.24
N LYS A 139 -28.94 22.15 -0.25
CA LYS A 139 -30.36 22.56 -0.30
C LYS A 139 -30.96 22.88 1.08
N LYS A 140 -30.51 22.17 2.12
CA LYS A 140 -30.98 22.34 3.51
C LYS A 140 -30.09 23.26 4.35
N ASN A 141 -29.04 23.84 3.77
CA ASN A 141 -28.07 24.70 4.44
C ASN A 141 -27.36 24.06 5.66
N PHE A 142 -27.06 22.77 5.57
CA PHE A 142 -26.40 22.02 6.66
C PHE A 142 -24.89 22.22 6.70
N ILE A 143 -24.27 22.59 5.58
CA ILE A 143 -22.81 22.67 5.45
C ILE A 143 -22.24 23.79 6.33
N ASP A 144 -22.83 24.98 6.26
CA ASP A 144 -22.32 26.17 6.97
C ASP A 144 -22.47 26.06 8.50
N SER A 145 -23.34 25.17 8.97
CA SER A 145 -23.67 25.00 10.39
C SER A 145 -23.02 23.78 11.04
N ASN A 146 -22.41 22.87 10.27
CA ASN A 146 -21.87 21.61 10.79
C ASN A 146 -20.47 21.27 10.25
N PHE A 147 -19.46 21.51 11.08
CA PHE A 147 -18.06 21.20 10.80
C PHE A 147 -17.78 19.69 10.59
N PHE A 148 -18.45 18.81 11.34
CA PHE A 148 -18.29 17.36 11.20
C PHE A 148 -18.80 16.86 9.84
N LEU A 149 -19.87 17.48 9.35
CA LEU A 149 -20.43 17.20 8.03
C LEU A 149 -19.48 17.65 6.91
N GLN A 150 -18.87 18.84 7.02
CA GLN A 150 -17.84 19.31 6.08
C GLN A 150 -16.67 18.33 6.01
N THR A 151 -16.17 17.90 7.17
CA THR A 151 -15.06 16.93 7.26
C THR A 151 -15.43 15.57 6.66
N SER A 152 -16.63 15.06 6.95
CA SER A 152 -17.12 13.79 6.41
C SER A 152 -17.30 13.82 4.89
N LEU A 153 -17.71 14.96 4.33
CA LEU A 153 -17.79 15.17 2.87
C LEU A 153 -16.40 15.17 2.23
N VAL A 154 -15.41 15.85 2.83
CA VAL A 154 -14.02 15.81 2.35
C VAL A 154 -13.51 14.36 2.35
N ASP A 155 -13.65 13.64 3.46
CA ASP A 155 -13.22 12.23 3.56
C ASP A 155 -13.93 11.33 2.53
N MET A 156 -15.25 11.47 2.36
CA MET A 156 -16.02 10.71 1.37
C MET A 156 -15.52 10.97 -0.05
N TYR A 157 -15.32 12.24 -0.43
CA TYR A 157 -14.83 12.58 -1.76
C TYR A 157 -13.41 12.07 -2.01
N MET A 158 -12.53 12.16 -1.00
CA MET A 158 -11.18 11.61 -1.09
C MET A 158 -11.19 10.09 -1.24
N LYS A 159 -11.99 9.37 -0.44
CA LYS A 159 -12.13 7.91 -0.56
C LYS A 159 -12.65 7.51 -1.94
N CYS A 160 -13.62 8.24 -2.48
CA CYS A 160 -14.20 7.98 -3.80
C CYS A 160 -13.38 8.49 -5.00
N GLY A 161 -12.18 9.04 -4.78
CA GLY A 161 -11.30 9.54 -5.84
C GLY A 161 -11.73 10.85 -6.50
N PHE A 162 -12.72 11.56 -5.94
CA PHE A 162 -13.18 12.86 -6.43
C PHE A 162 -12.35 14.01 -5.83
N LEU A 163 -11.05 14.00 -6.13
CA LEU A 163 -10.04 14.85 -5.47
C LEU A 163 -10.33 16.36 -5.59
N ASP A 164 -10.77 16.81 -6.76
CA ASP A 164 -11.05 18.24 -7.00
C ASP A 164 -12.21 18.75 -6.14
N PHE A 165 -13.24 17.92 -5.93
CA PHE A 165 -14.37 18.28 -5.06
C PHE A 165 -13.95 18.32 -3.59
N ALA A 166 -13.12 17.37 -3.15
CA ALA A 166 -12.59 17.36 -1.80
C ALA A 166 -11.71 18.59 -1.51
N LEU A 167 -10.81 18.94 -2.43
CA LEU A 167 -9.95 20.12 -2.33
C LEU A 167 -10.75 21.40 -2.25
N LYS A 168 -11.73 21.58 -3.14
CA LYS A 168 -12.59 22.78 -3.13
C LYS A 168 -13.32 22.92 -1.80
N LEU A 169 -13.91 21.84 -1.29
CA LEU A 169 -14.60 21.88 0.00
C LEU A 169 -13.63 22.16 1.15
N PHE A 170 -12.43 21.58 1.11
CA PHE A 170 -11.38 21.84 2.09
C PHE A 170 -10.96 23.32 2.13
N GLU A 171 -10.85 23.96 0.97
CA GLU A 171 -10.52 25.38 0.85
C GLU A 171 -11.63 26.29 1.40
N GLU A 172 -12.90 25.89 1.27
CA GLU A 172 -14.06 26.63 1.79
C GLU A 172 -14.22 26.55 3.32
N ILE A 173 -13.58 25.58 3.99
CA ILE A 173 -13.62 25.44 5.45
C ILE A 173 -12.79 26.56 6.12
N SER A 174 -13.45 27.36 6.95
CA SER A 174 -12.86 28.53 7.63
C SER A 174 -11.87 28.16 8.74
N TYR A 175 -12.18 27.13 9.53
CA TYR A 175 -11.32 26.61 10.58
C TYR A 175 -11.03 25.13 10.33
N ARG A 176 -9.76 24.79 10.08
CA ARG A 176 -9.35 23.42 9.74
C ARG A 176 -8.67 22.77 10.93
N ASP A 177 -9.37 21.86 11.57
CA ASP A 177 -8.84 21.08 12.68
C ASP A 177 -7.97 19.89 12.21
N VAL A 178 -7.38 19.17 13.17
CA VAL A 178 -6.55 18.00 12.89
C VAL A 178 -7.29 16.90 12.11
N VAL A 179 -8.61 16.79 12.23
CA VAL A 179 -9.41 15.73 11.61
C VAL A 179 -9.54 15.98 10.12
N VAL A 180 -9.92 17.19 9.70
CA VAL A 180 -10.05 17.52 8.27
C VAL A 180 -8.68 17.54 7.57
N TRP A 181 -7.64 18.02 8.25
CA TRP A 181 -6.25 17.92 7.76
C TRP A 181 -5.83 16.46 7.56
N SER A 182 -6.15 15.59 8.53
CA SER A 182 -5.84 14.15 8.42
C SER A 182 -6.61 13.50 7.27
N ALA A 183 -7.87 13.87 7.05
CA ALA A 183 -8.69 13.35 5.97
C ALA A 183 -8.12 13.69 4.58
N ILE A 184 -7.73 14.95 4.35
CA ILE A 184 -7.15 15.35 3.06
C ILE A 184 -5.77 14.71 2.82
N ILE A 185 -4.92 14.65 3.84
CA ILE A 185 -3.58 14.05 3.76
C ILE A 185 -3.68 12.54 3.49
N ALA A 186 -4.54 11.83 4.24
CA ALA A 186 -4.81 10.40 4.06
C ALA A 186 -5.41 10.10 2.69
N GLY A 187 -6.34 10.95 2.26
CA GLY A 187 -6.96 10.88 0.95
C GLY A 187 -5.93 10.92 -0.18
N PHE A 188 -5.02 11.89 -0.17
CA PHE A 188 -3.99 12.01 -1.20
C PHE A 188 -3.04 10.81 -1.18
N ALA A 189 -2.61 10.37 0.00
CA ALA A 189 -1.73 9.21 0.13
C ALA A 189 -2.38 7.94 -0.45
N ARG A 190 -3.66 7.69 -0.16
CA ARG A 190 -4.41 6.52 -0.66
C ARG A 190 -4.65 6.55 -2.17
N ASN A 191 -4.82 7.74 -2.76
CA ASN A 191 -5.01 7.91 -4.20
C ASN A 191 -3.69 7.99 -4.99
N GLY A 192 -2.55 7.60 -4.39
CA GLY A 192 -1.24 7.61 -5.05
C GLY A 192 -0.65 9.00 -5.29
N ARG A 193 -1.24 10.05 -4.72
CA ARG A 193 -0.83 11.46 -4.83
C ARG A 193 0.08 11.85 -3.68
N ALA A 194 1.20 11.15 -3.60
CA ALA A 194 2.08 11.19 -2.44
C ALA A 194 2.78 12.55 -2.25
N LEU A 195 3.09 13.27 -3.35
CA LEU A 195 3.68 14.62 -3.26
C LEU A 195 2.68 15.63 -2.68
N GLU A 196 1.43 15.57 -3.12
CA GLU A 196 0.34 16.41 -2.63
C GLU A 196 0.07 16.12 -1.14
N SER A 197 0.08 14.84 -0.74
CA SER A 197 -0.04 14.44 0.67
C SER A 197 1.06 15.08 1.54
N ILE A 198 2.32 15.03 1.10
CA ILE A 198 3.45 15.68 1.79
C ILE A 198 3.28 17.21 1.83
N SER A 199 2.80 17.80 0.73
CA SER A 199 2.55 19.24 0.65
C SER A 199 1.48 19.69 1.66
N MET A 200 0.36 18.97 1.73
CA MET A 200 -0.70 19.23 2.70
C MET A 200 -0.21 19.08 4.15
N PHE A 201 0.64 18.09 4.43
CA PHE A 201 1.27 17.94 5.74
C PHE A 201 2.16 19.14 6.10
N ARG A 202 2.94 19.67 5.16
CA ARG A 202 3.75 20.87 5.41
C ARG A 202 2.86 22.10 5.67
N GLN A 203 1.76 22.24 4.95
CA GLN A 203 0.82 23.32 5.15
C GLN A 203 0.11 23.21 6.52
N MET A 204 -0.29 22.00 6.93
CA MET A 204 -0.82 21.73 8.27
C MET A 204 0.13 22.22 9.37
N LEU A 205 1.43 21.93 9.22
CA LEU A 205 2.46 22.41 10.15
C LEU A 205 2.65 23.92 10.10
N ALA A 206 2.60 24.54 8.91
CA ALA A 206 2.68 25.99 8.76
C ALA A 206 1.49 26.71 9.42
N ASP A 207 0.31 26.09 9.39
CA ASP A 207 -0.91 26.54 10.06
C ASP A 207 -0.90 26.21 11.56
N SER A 208 0.21 25.71 12.10
CA SER A 208 0.41 25.37 13.51
C SER A 208 -0.58 24.31 14.04
N VAL A 209 -1.11 23.45 13.16
CA VAL A 209 -1.96 22.34 13.55
C VAL A 209 -1.10 21.11 13.86
N THR A 210 -1.25 20.57 15.07
CA THR A 210 -0.45 19.42 15.52
C THR A 210 -0.95 18.13 14.85
N PRO A 211 -0.08 17.36 14.16
CA PRO A 211 -0.45 16.09 13.55
C PRO A 211 -0.87 15.02 14.57
N ASN A 212 -1.80 14.14 14.17
CA ASN A 212 -2.17 12.97 14.96
C ASN A 212 -1.64 11.67 14.33
N SER A 213 -1.94 10.52 14.95
CA SER A 213 -1.52 9.19 14.47
C SER A 213 -1.99 8.88 13.04
N VAL A 214 -3.20 9.31 12.66
CA VAL A 214 -3.74 9.14 11.30
C VAL A 214 -2.95 9.97 10.31
N THR A 215 -2.59 11.21 10.68
CA THR A 215 -1.71 12.05 9.88
C THR A 215 -0.40 11.32 9.63
N PHE A 216 0.31 10.90 10.70
CA PHE A 216 1.62 10.24 10.62
C PHE A 216 1.61 8.96 9.78
N ALA A 217 0.63 8.07 9.99
CA ALA A 217 0.49 6.87 9.17
C ALA A 217 0.37 7.20 7.67
N SER A 218 -0.37 8.26 7.35
CA SER A 218 -0.60 8.70 5.97
C SER A 218 0.66 9.29 5.32
N ILE A 219 1.40 10.13 6.04
CA ILE A 219 2.65 10.73 5.54
C ILE A 219 3.77 9.67 5.43
N VAL A 220 3.85 8.71 6.36
CA VAL A 220 4.79 7.57 6.25
C VAL A 220 4.46 6.71 5.02
N LEU A 221 3.19 6.43 4.77
CA LEU A 221 2.73 5.74 3.56
C LEU A 221 3.13 6.51 2.29
N ALA A 222 2.87 7.82 2.24
CA ALA A 222 3.24 8.65 1.09
C ALA A 222 4.75 8.57 0.80
N CYS A 223 5.59 8.66 1.83
CA CYS A 223 7.04 8.55 1.70
C CYS A 223 7.49 7.17 1.22
N SER A 224 6.88 6.10 1.75
CA SER A 224 7.12 4.72 1.35
C SER A 224 6.81 4.49 -0.14
N SER A 225 5.67 5.01 -0.61
CA SER A 225 5.24 4.94 -2.01
C SER A 225 6.17 5.72 -2.96
N LEU A 226 6.60 6.92 -2.56
CA LEU A 226 7.58 7.72 -3.31
C LEU A 226 8.99 7.11 -3.31
N GLY A 227 9.33 6.32 -2.29
CA GLY A 227 10.71 5.91 -2.04
C GLY A 227 11.62 7.08 -1.60
N SER A 228 11.06 8.18 -1.10
CA SER A 228 11.85 9.35 -0.68
C SER A 228 12.37 9.19 0.75
N LEU A 229 13.61 8.71 0.84
CA LEU A 229 14.31 8.49 2.11
C LEU A 229 14.46 9.78 2.93
N LYS A 230 14.69 10.92 2.26
CA LYS A 230 14.94 12.20 2.96
C LYS A 230 13.68 12.70 3.65
N GLN A 231 12.54 12.66 2.96
CA GLN A 231 11.25 13.03 3.56
C GLN A 231 10.93 12.08 4.72
N GLY A 232 11.04 10.76 4.50
CA GLY A 232 10.84 9.75 5.54
C GLY A 232 11.66 9.97 6.81
N ARG A 233 12.94 10.33 6.67
CA ARG A 233 13.82 10.70 7.79
C ARG A 233 13.39 11.98 8.49
N SER A 234 12.97 12.99 7.73
CA SER A 234 12.48 14.25 8.29
C SER A 234 11.26 14.05 9.17
N ILE A 235 10.30 13.23 8.72
CA ILE A 235 9.09 12.89 9.49
C ILE A 235 9.45 12.09 10.75
N HIS A 236 10.30 11.07 10.61
CA HIS A 236 10.76 10.27 11.76
C HIS A 236 11.45 11.16 12.80
N GLY A 237 12.33 12.06 12.35
CA GLY A 237 13.01 13.04 13.21
C GLY A 237 12.07 14.10 13.81
N TYR A 238 10.99 14.47 13.11
CA TYR A 238 9.95 15.34 13.67
C TYR A 238 9.22 14.62 14.82
N MET A 239 8.80 13.37 14.63
CA MET A 239 8.12 12.60 15.68
C MET A 239 9.00 12.43 16.92
N ILE A 240 10.28 12.09 16.74
CA ILE A 240 11.25 11.97 17.84
C ILE A 240 11.42 13.32 18.58
N ARG A 241 11.63 14.43 17.85
CA ARG A 241 11.85 15.75 18.46
C ARG A 241 10.64 16.26 19.24
N ASN A 242 9.43 15.90 18.82
CA ASN A 242 8.19 16.32 19.48
C ASN A 242 7.69 15.31 20.52
N GLY A 243 8.50 14.30 20.88
CA GLY A 243 8.14 13.32 21.90
C GLY A 243 6.91 12.48 21.53
N VAL A 244 6.64 12.27 20.24
CA VAL A 244 5.53 11.43 19.80
C VAL A 244 5.87 9.98 20.12
N GLU A 245 5.13 9.39 21.05
CA GLU A 245 5.28 7.98 21.40
C GLU A 245 4.86 7.11 20.22
N LEU A 246 5.76 6.23 19.79
CA LEU A 246 5.51 5.32 18.68
C LEU A 246 4.98 4.00 19.24
N ASP A 247 3.76 3.66 18.86
CA ASP A 247 3.27 2.30 19.06
C ASP A 247 3.90 1.33 18.03
N VAL A 248 3.66 0.02 18.22
CA VAL A 248 4.19 -1.03 17.32
C VAL A 248 3.73 -0.83 15.87
N LYS A 249 2.55 -0.24 15.64
CA LYS A 249 2.03 0.05 14.30
C LYS A 249 2.87 1.12 13.62
N ASN A 250 3.15 2.23 14.29
CA ASN A 250 4.00 3.30 13.78
C ASN A 250 5.43 2.80 13.51
N TYR A 251 6.01 2.03 14.43
CA TYR A 251 7.31 1.40 14.19
C TYR A 251 7.29 0.50 12.94
N THR A 252 6.26 -0.34 12.79
CA THR A 252 6.10 -1.22 11.63
C THR A 252 5.99 -0.43 10.32
N SER A 253 5.25 0.69 10.31
CA SER A 253 5.18 1.60 9.16
C SER A 253 6.53 2.22 8.82
N PHE A 254 7.34 2.58 9.83
CA PHE A 254 8.69 3.08 9.58
C PHE A 254 9.62 2.01 9.04
N ILE A 255 9.53 0.75 9.48
CA ILE A 255 10.29 -0.37 8.91
C ILE A 255 9.96 -0.51 7.42
N ASP A 256 8.67 -0.57 7.06
CA ASP A 256 8.22 -0.67 5.67
C ASP A 256 8.74 0.50 4.83
N MET A 257 8.60 1.73 5.35
CA MET A 257 9.09 2.94 4.68
C MET A 257 10.59 2.91 4.46
N TYR A 258 11.40 2.60 5.47
CA TYR A 258 12.86 2.56 5.32
C TYR A 258 13.30 1.44 4.36
N ALA A 259 12.64 0.29 4.37
CA ALA A 259 12.88 -0.79 3.41
C ALA A 259 12.56 -0.32 1.99
N LYS A 260 11.35 0.19 1.72
CA LYS A 260 10.95 0.71 0.39
C LYS A 260 11.68 1.98 -0.05
N CYS A 261 12.38 2.66 0.85
CA CYS A 261 13.30 3.76 0.53
C CYS A 261 14.76 3.29 0.31
N GLY A 262 15.01 1.97 0.27
CA GLY A 262 16.33 1.41 -0.01
C GLY A 262 17.31 1.46 1.16
N CYS A 263 16.83 1.69 2.39
CA CYS A 263 17.64 1.85 3.60
C CYS A 263 17.39 0.73 4.62
N ILE A 264 17.60 -0.52 4.20
CA ILE A 264 17.31 -1.73 5.00
C ILE A 264 18.03 -1.75 6.36
N VAL A 265 19.24 -1.19 6.45
CA VAL A 265 19.99 -1.09 7.72
C VAL A 265 19.23 -0.24 8.73
N THR A 266 18.65 0.88 8.31
CA THR A 266 17.84 1.72 9.21
C THR A 266 16.52 1.05 9.52
N ALA A 267 15.89 0.35 8.57
CA ALA A 267 14.69 -0.45 8.82
C ALA A 267 14.94 -1.48 9.94
N TYR A 268 16.06 -2.22 9.87
CA TYR A 268 16.44 -3.18 10.90
C TYR A 268 16.72 -2.52 12.26
N ARG A 269 17.37 -1.34 12.29
CA ARG A 269 17.57 -0.58 13.54
C ARG A 269 16.24 -0.19 14.18
N VAL A 270 15.28 0.28 13.39
CA VAL A 270 13.93 0.63 13.86
C VAL A 270 13.20 -0.62 14.38
N PHE A 271 13.34 -1.76 13.68
CA PHE A 271 12.83 -3.04 14.15
C PHE A 271 13.40 -3.44 15.52
N CYS A 272 14.72 -3.31 15.72
CA CYS A 272 15.35 -3.62 16.99
C CYS A 272 14.85 -2.73 18.15
N GLN A 273 14.40 -1.51 17.87
CA GLN A 273 13.88 -0.59 18.89
C GLN A 273 12.48 -0.93 19.41
N ILE A 274 11.73 -1.80 18.73
CA ILE A 274 10.39 -2.21 19.16
C ILE A 274 10.52 -3.04 20.45
N PRO A 275 9.93 -2.59 21.59
CA PRO A 275 9.98 -3.33 22.85
C PRO A 275 9.29 -4.68 22.75
N GLU A 276 8.04 -4.68 22.26
CA GLU A 276 7.23 -5.88 22.06
C GLU A 276 6.86 -6.02 20.58
N LYS A 277 7.58 -6.90 19.88
CA LYS A 277 7.36 -7.17 18.46
C LYS A 277 6.17 -8.09 18.27
N ASN A 278 5.27 -7.73 17.37
CA ASN A 278 4.16 -8.58 16.94
C ASN A 278 4.45 -9.21 15.57
N VAL A 279 3.60 -10.16 15.16
CA VAL A 279 3.69 -10.85 13.86
C VAL A 279 3.83 -9.91 12.65
N PHE A 280 3.20 -8.72 12.69
CA PHE A 280 3.28 -7.73 11.61
C PHE A 280 4.69 -7.14 11.51
N SER A 281 5.27 -6.70 12.62
CA SER A 281 6.63 -6.14 12.63
C SER A 281 7.70 -7.13 12.16
N TRP A 282 7.57 -8.41 12.54
CA TRP A 282 8.43 -9.50 12.04
C TRP A 282 8.25 -9.71 10.53
N SER A 283 7.01 -9.86 10.07
CA SER A 283 6.70 -10.10 8.66
C SER A 283 7.18 -8.95 7.77
N THR A 284 7.00 -7.70 8.20
CA THR A 284 7.47 -6.52 7.47
C THR A 284 9.00 -6.50 7.33
N MET A 285 9.74 -6.87 8.38
CA MET A 285 11.21 -6.90 8.31
C MET A 285 11.72 -8.08 7.46
N ILE A 286 11.10 -9.27 7.56
CA ILE A 286 11.39 -10.43 6.70
C ILE A 286 11.17 -10.07 5.24
N ASN A 287 10.02 -9.45 4.91
CA ASN A 287 9.74 -8.96 3.57
C ASN A 287 10.78 -7.92 3.12
N GLY A 288 11.16 -6.99 3.99
CA GLY A 288 12.20 -6.01 3.73
C GLY A 288 13.53 -6.66 3.32
N PHE A 289 13.99 -7.69 4.04
CA PHE A 289 15.19 -8.43 3.65
C PHE A 289 15.01 -9.16 2.30
N GLY A 290 13.88 -9.83 2.08
CA GLY A 290 13.57 -10.51 0.82
C GLY A 290 13.52 -9.58 -0.40
N MET A 291 12.96 -8.38 -0.25
CA MET A 291 12.96 -7.34 -1.30
C MET A 291 14.39 -6.86 -1.63
N HIS A 292 15.33 -6.98 -0.71
CA HIS A 292 16.71 -6.51 -0.86
C HIS A 292 17.70 -7.60 -1.34
N GLY A 293 17.21 -8.80 -1.64
CA GLY A 293 18.04 -9.95 -2.02
C GLY A 293 18.75 -10.61 -0.84
N LEU A 294 18.41 -10.24 0.40
CA LEU A 294 19.04 -10.71 1.63
C LEU A 294 18.28 -11.92 2.20
N CYS A 295 18.19 -12.99 1.40
CA CYS A 295 17.35 -14.15 1.74
C CYS A 295 17.84 -14.89 2.99
N ALA A 296 19.15 -14.99 3.21
CA ALA A 296 19.69 -15.63 4.41
C ALA A 296 19.27 -14.88 5.68
N GLU A 297 19.33 -13.55 5.66
CA GLU A 297 18.88 -12.68 6.74
C GLU A 297 17.37 -12.78 6.97
N ALA A 298 16.59 -12.86 5.89
CA ALA A 298 15.14 -13.07 5.97
C ALA A 298 14.78 -14.41 6.66
N LEU A 299 15.46 -15.50 6.29
CA LEU A 299 15.24 -16.82 6.88
C LEU A 299 15.72 -16.90 8.32
N ASN A 300 16.88 -16.32 8.63
CA ASN A 300 17.37 -16.22 10.01
C ASN A 300 16.35 -15.49 10.90
N LEU A 301 15.78 -14.39 10.40
CA LEU A 301 14.77 -13.63 11.14
C LEU A 301 13.45 -14.41 11.31
N PHE A 302 13.06 -15.22 10.33
CA PHE A 302 11.95 -16.15 10.45
C PHE A 302 12.19 -17.23 11.52
N TYR A 303 13.40 -17.78 11.61
CA TYR A 303 13.76 -18.74 12.66
C TYR A 303 13.83 -18.08 14.05
N GLU A 304 14.34 -16.85 14.14
CA GLU A 304 14.36 -16.07 15.37
C GLU A 304 12.92 -15.81 15.87
N MET A 305 12.02 -15.37 14.98
CA MET A 305 10.59 -15.20 15.28
C MET A 305 9.98 -16.44 15.95
N ARG A 306 10.31 -17.64 15.43
CA ARG A 306 9.86 -18.91 16.00
C ARG A 306 10.47 -19.19 17.37
N SER A 307 11.76 -18.89 17.54
CA SER A 307 12.47 -19.11 18.82
C SER A 307 11.90 -18.29 19.98
N VAL A 308 11.31 -17.13 19.69
CA VAL A 308 10.62 -16.28 20.67
C VAL A 308 9.11 -16.57 20.77
N ASN A 309 8.67 -17.74 20.27
CA ASN A 309 7.28 -18.20 20.27
C ASN A 309 6.29 -17.24 19.57
N GLN A 310 6.75 -16.43 18.62
CA GLN A 310 5.86 -15.66 17.75
C GLN A 310 5.45 -16.54 16.58
N LEU A 311 4.14 -16.76 16.44
CA LEU A 311 3.59 -17.63 15.40
C LEU A 311 3.55 -16.90 14.04
N PRO A 312 4.16 -17.47 12.98
CA PRO A 312 3.99 -17.00 11.61
C PRO A 312 2.51 -16.98 11.20
N ASN A 313 2.15 -16.01 10.35
CA ASN A 313 0.85 -15.99 9.69
C ASN A 313 1.02 -16.11 8.16
N SER A 314 -0.10 -16.09 7.44
CA SER A 314 -0.15 -16.09 5.97
C SER A 314 0.84 -15.07 5.34
N VAL A 315 0.83 -13.82 5.81
CA VAL A 315 1.72 -12.76 5.29
C VAL A 315 3.20 -13.06 5.56
N THR A 316 3.53 -13.67 6.70
CA THR A 316 4.90 -14.12 7.01
C THR A 316 5.40 -15.11 5.96
N PHE A 317 4.58 -16.09 5.59
CA PHE A 317 4.95 -17.09 4.59
C PHE A 317 5.09 -16.52 3.18
N VAL A 318 4.21 -15.61 2.76
CA VAL A 318 4.40 -14.85 1.51
C VAL A 318 5.77 -14.16 1.48
N SER A 319 6.17 -13.56 2.60
CA SER A 319 7.46 -12.86 2.73
C SER A 319 8.65 -13.82 2.62
N VAL A 320 8.59 -14.98 3.28
CA VAL A 320 9.62 -16.03 3.23
C VAL A 320 9.73 -16.64 1.82
N LEU A 321 8.60 -16.99 1.20
CA LEU A 321 8.57 -17.57 -0.13
C LEU A 321 9.05 -16.59 -1.20
N SER A 322 8.71 -15.31 -1.07
CA SER A 322 9.23 -14.25 -1.95
C SER A 322 10.74 -14.09 -1.82
N ALA A 323 11.27 -14.15 -0.59
CA ALA A 323 12.72 -14.14 -0.36
C ALA A 323 13.41 -15.35 -1.02
N CYS A 324 12.83 -16.54 -0.89
CA CYS A 324 13.34 -17.75 -1.56
C CYS A 324 13.29 -17.60 -3.09
N SER A 325 12.19 -17.07 -3.64
CA SER A 325 12.03 -16.81 -5.08
C SER A 325 13.11 -15.88 -5.61
N HIS A 326 13.36 -14.76 -4.93
CA HIS A 326 14.34 -13.77 -5.35
C HIS A 326 15.80 -14.24 -5.25
N SER A 327 16.06 -15.35 -4.57
CA SER A 327 17.40 -15.93 -4.42
C SER A 327 17.51 -17.35 -5.00
N GLY A 328 16.49 -17.83 -5.74
CA GLY A 328 16.52 -19.14 -6.40
C GLY A 328 16.55 -20.34 -5.45
N ARG A 329 16.09 -20.20 -4.21
CA ARG A 329 16.18 -21.23 -3.16
C ARG A 329 15.00 -22.20 -3.20
N ILE A 330 15.00 -23.09 -4.21
CA ILE A 330 13.86 -23.97 -4.51
C ILE A 330 13.53 -24.92 -3.36
N GLU A 331 14.54 -25.55 -2.76
CA GLU A 331 14.35 -26.55 -1.69
C GLU A 331 13.77 -25.92 -0.43
N GLU A 332 14.32 -24.78 0.00
CA GLU A 332 13.81 -24.02 1.15
C GLU A 332 12.40 -23.47 0.88
N GLY A 333 12.12 -22.98 -0.34
CA GLY A 333 10.78 -22.55 -0.74
C GLY A 333 9.74 -23.67 -0.62
N TRP A 334 10.04 -24.87 -1.14
CA TRP A 334 9.16 -26.03 -0.99
C TRP A 334 9.00 -26.49 0.46
N SER A 335 10.09 -26.49 1.23
CA SER A 335 10.07 -26.83 2.65
C SER A 335 9.11 -25.92 3.41
N HIS A 336 9.25 -24.60 3.23
CA HIS A 336 8.42 -23.61 3.92
C HIS A 336 6.96 -23.64 3.45
N PHE A 337 6.71 -23.77 2.13
CA PHE A 337 5.36 -23.89 1.59
C PHE A 337 4.60 -25.07 2.20
N LYS A 338 5.25 -26.24 2.34
CA LYS A 338 4.65 -27.42 2.99
C LYS A 338 4.50 -27.25 4.49
N SER A 339 5.47 -26.64 5.16
CA SER A 339 5.43 -26.39 6.61
C SER A 339 4.25 -25.52 7.02
N MET A 340 3.82 -24.59 6.16
CA MET A 340 2.72 -23.67 6.44
C MET A 340 1.42 -24.40 6.82
N SER A 341 1.02 -25.42 6.04
CA SER A 341 -0.16 -26.21 6.36
C SER A 341 0.12 -27.29 7.40
N ARG A 342 1.27 -27.96 7.32
CA ARG A 342 1.62 -29.09 8.19
C ARG A 342 1.84 -28.67 9.65
N ASP A 343 2.58 -27.58 9.85
CA ASP A 343 3.10 -27.19 11.17
C ASP A 343 2.32 -26.03 11.79
N TYR A 344 1.61 -25.22 10.97
CA TYR A 344 0.89 -24.01 11.44
C TYR A 344 -0.61 -24.01 11.12
N GLY A 345 -1.12 -25.01 10.39
CA GLY A 345 -2.55 -25.06 10.01
C GLY A 345 -3.00 -23.92 9.10
N ILE A 346 -2.07 -23.27 8.40
CA ILE A 346 -2.37 -22.15 7.49
C ILE A 346 -2.67 -22.72 6.10
N THR A 347 -3.87 -22.42 5.60
CA THR A 347 -4.29 -22.77 4.25
C THR A 347 -3.62 -21.83 3.24
N PRO A 348 -2.95 -22.33 2.19
CA PRO A 348 -2.35 -21.49 1.17
C PRO A 348 -3.42 -20.69 0.41
N VAL A 349 -3.26 -19.37 0.39
CA VAL A 349 -3.99 -18.42 -0.49
C VAL A 349 -3.22 -18.12 -1.78
N GLU A 350 -3.85 -17.42 -2.74
CA GLU A 350 -3.30 -17.10 -4.08
C GLU A 350 -1.86 -16.60 -4.04
N GLU A 351 -1.54 -15.70 -3.10
CA GLU A 351 -0.21 -15.07 -3.00
C GLU A 351 0.89 -16.09 -2.75
N HIS A 352 0.64 -17.14 -1.96
CA HIS A 352 1.63 -18.19 -1.72
C HIS A 352 1.91 -19.00 -2.99
N TYR A 353 0.86 -19.32 -3.75
CA TYR A 353 1.00 -20.00 -5.03
C TYR A 353 1.76 -19.14 -6.03
N ALA A 354 1.44 -17.84 -6.10
CA ALA A 354 2.15 -16.89 -6.96
C ALA A 354 3.65 -16.83 -6.63
N CYS A 355 4.04 -16.79 -5.34
CA CYS A 355 5.44 -16.85 -4.93
C CYS A 355 6.13 -18.15 -5.38
N MET A 356 5.45 -19.30 -5.27
CA MET A 356 6.00 -20.60 -5.70
C MET A 356 6.12 -20.70 -7.22
N VAL A 357 5.14 -20.19 -7.97
CA VAL A 357 5.20 -20.11 -9.44
C VAL A 357 6.34 -19.20 -9.89
N ASP A 358 6.53 -18.05 -9.23
CA ASP A 358 7.65 -17.15 -9.49
C ASP A 358 9.00 -17.84 -9.20
N LEU A 359 9.12 -18.55 -8.08
CA LEU A 359 10.32 -19.31 -7.68
C LEU A 359 10.67 -20.40 -8.71
N LEU A 360 9.71 -21.25 -9.06
CA LEU A 360 9.92 -22.34 -10.03
C LEU A 360 10.18 -21.80 -11.43
N GLY A 361 9.41 -20.77 -11.82
CA GLY A 361 9.50 -20.12 -13.11
C GLY A 361 10.88 -19.49 -13.34
N ARG A 362 11.42 -18.75 -12.36
CA ARG A 362 12.77 -18.15 -12.44
C ARG A 362 13.88 -19.18 -12.44
N ALA A 363 13.66 -20.33 -11.78
CA ALA A 363 14.61 -21.42 -11.75
C ALA A 363 14.66 -22.23 -13.05
N GLY A 364 13.87 -21.87 -14.07
CA GLY A 364 13.77 -22.62 -15.33
C GLY A 364 12.90 -23.86 -15.26
N LYS A 365 12.26 -24.14 -14.12
CA LYS A 365 11.32 -25.25 -13.95
C LYS A 365 9.92 -24.88 -14.41
N ILE A 366 9.81 -24.34 -15.64
CA ILE A 366 8.55 -23.78 -16.16
C ILE A 366 7.44 -24.82 -16.24
N ASP A 367 7.76 -26.03 -16.70
CA ASP A 367 6.74 -27.08 -16.85
C ASP A 367 6.24 -27.55 -15.46
N GLU A 368 7.11 -27.55 -14.44
CA GLU A 368 6.72 -27.78 -13.03
C GLU A 368 5.85 -26.63 -12.52
N ALA A 369 6.19 -25.37 -12.82
CA ALA A 369 5.39 -24.20 -12.46
C ALA A 369 4.00 -24.22 -13.11
N LEU A 370 3.91 -24.64 -14.38
CA LEU A 370 2.65 -24.82 -15.11
C LEU A 370 1.82 -25.99 -14.55
N SER A 371 2.46 -27.10 -14.19
CA SER A 371 1.76 -28.18 -13.50
C SER A 371 1.22 -27.71 -12.14
N PHE A 372 2.03 -26.96 -11.39
CA PHE A 372 1.67 -26.45 -10.08
C PHE A 372 0.48 -25.48 -10.13
N ILE A 373 0.49 -24.52 -11.05
CA ILE A 373 -0.62 -23.55 -11.22
C ILE A 373 -1.91 -24.25 -11.65
N ASN A 374 -1.83 -25.29 -12.49
CA ASN A 374 -3.01 -26.05 -12.93
C ASN A 374 -3.59 -26.96 -11.83
N ASN A 375 -2.80 -27.31 -10.81
CA ASN A 375 -3.21 -28.14 -9.68
C ASN A 375 -3.59 -27.31 -8.43
N MET A 376 -3.78 -26.00 -8.58
CA MET A 376 -4.25 -25.15 -7.49
C MET A 376 -5.68 -25.54 -7.05
N PRO A 377 -6.00 -25.46 -5.75
CA PRO A 377 -7.33 -25.79 -5.24
C PRO A 377 -8.39 -24.75 -5.64
N THR A 378 -7.96 -23.56 -6.03
CA THR A 378 -8.80 -22.45 -6.49
C THR A 378 -8.33 -21.98 -7.86
N GLU A 379 -9.19 -21.27 -8.60
CA GLU A 379 -8.78 -20.67 -9.87
C GLU A 379 -7.56 -19.75 -9.69
N PRO A 380 -6.52 -19.87 -10.53
CA PRO A 380 -5.33 -19.04 -10.38
C PRO A 380 -5.62 -17.59 -10.77
N GLY A 381 -5.29 -16.65 -9.88
CA GLY A 381 -5.45 -15.22 -10.13
C GLY A 381 -4.32 -14.59 -10.93
N ALA A 382 -4.41 -13.27 -11.12
CA ALA A 382 -3.53 -12.50 -12.00
C ALA A 382 -2.05 -12.57 -11.57
N SER A 383 -1.78 -12.67 -10.27
CA SER A 383 -0.41 -12.71 -9.74
C SER A 383 0.34 -13.97 -10.18
N ALA A 384 -0.32 -15.13 -10.14
CA ALA A 384 0.30 -16.40 -10.52
C ALA A 384 0.52 -16.50 -12.04
N TRP A 385 -0.47 -16.12 -12.85
CA TRP A 385 -0.31 -16.06 -14.31
C TRP A 385 0.74 -15.03 -14.75
N GLY A 386 0.76 -13.86 -14.09
CA GLY A 386 1.78 -12.83 -14.34
C GLY A 386 3.20 -13.31 -14.02
N ALA A 387 3.38 -14.05 -12.93
CA ALA A 387 4.67 -14.68 -12.60
C ALA A 387 5.10 -15.69 -13.67
N LEU A 388 4.19 -16.55 -14.13
CA LEU A 388 4.47 -17.53 -15.17
C LEU A 388 4.77 -16.86 -16.53
N LEU A 389 4.06 -15.79 -16.89
CA LEU A 389 4.35 -15.00 -18.09
C LEU A 389 5.76 -14.38 -18.03
N GLY A 390 6.14 -13.87 -16.85
CA GLY A 390 7.49 -13.39 -16.58
C GLY A 390 8.55 -14.48 -16.77
N ALA A 391 8.29 -15.69 -16.28
CA ALA A 391 9.16 -16.85 -16.49
C ALA A 391 9.29 -17.25 -17.97
N CYS A 392 8.18 -17.23 -18.71
CA CYS A 392 8.19 -17.50 -20.15
C CYS A 392 9.12 -16.54 -20.91
N ARG A 393 9.22 -15.29 -20.47
CA ARG A 393 10.19 -14.33 -21.01
C ARG A 393 11.63 -14.72 -20.69
N ILE A 394 11.94 -14.99 -19.43
CA ILE A 394 13.29 -15.35 -18.97
C ILE A 394 13.82 -16.55 -19.77
N HIS A 395 12.97 -17.54 -20.01
CA HIS A 395 13.35 -18.79 -20.68
C HIS A 395 12.86 -18.91 -22.12
N ARG A 396 12.41 -17.81 -22.74
CA ARG A 396 12.09 -17.71 -24.17
C ARG A 396 11.01 -18.71 -24.66
N ARG A 397 10.00 -19.01 -23.85
CA ARG A 397 8.88 -19.92 -24.18
C ARG A 397 7.71 -19.13 -24.79
N ALA A 398 7.83 -18.73 -26.06
CA ALA A 398 6.86 -17.87 -26.73
C ALA A 398 5.46 -18.48 -26.89
N GLU A 399 5.38 -19.77 -27.25
CA GLU A 399 4.08 -20.46 -27.42
C GLU A 399 3.29 -20.52 -26.11
N LEU A 400 3.95 -20.94 -25.02
CA LEU A 400 3.35 -20.96 -23.69
C LEU A 400 2.96 -19.55 -23.22
N ALA A 401 3.77 -18.53 -23.53
CA ALA A 401 3.44 -17.15 -23.19
C ALA A 401 2.11 -16.69 -23.82
N GLU A 402 1.79 -17.15 -25.03
CA GLU A 402 0.52 -16.82 -25.69
C GLU A 402 -0.68 -17.46 -24.97
N GLU A 403 -0.54 -18.73 -24.55
CA GLU A 403 -1.56 -19.42 -23.75
C GLU A 403 -1.77 -18.76 -22.39
N VAL A 404 -0.68 -18.42 -21.70
CA VAL A 404 -0.72 -17.73 -20.41
C VAL A 404 -1.36 -16.34 -20.54
N ALA A 405 -1.01 -15.59 -21.58
CA ALA A 405 -1.59 -14.27 -21.83
C ALA A 405 -3.11 -14.35 -22.05
N LYS A 406 -3.61 -15.39 -22.74
CA LYS A 406 -5.06 -15.60 -22.92
C LYS A 406 -5.80 -15.82 -21.58
N LYS A 407 -5.15 -16.45 -20.61
CA LYS A 407 -5.70 -16.66 -19.26
C LYS A 407 -5.58 -15.42 -18.35
N LEU A 408 -4.53 -14.60 -18.54
CA LEU A 408 -4.28 -13.41 -17.73
C LEU A 408 -5.12 -12.19 -18.15
N LEU A 409 -5.35 -11.99 -19.46
CA LEU A 409 -6.06 -10.79 -19.97
C LEU A 409 -7.44 -10.55 -19.33
N PRO A 410 -8.30 -11.56 -19.08
CA PRO A 410 -9.60 -11.35 -18.45
C PRO A 410 -9.52 -10.94 -16.98
N LEU A 411 -8.39 -11.18 -16.31
CA LEU A 411 -8.20 -10.94 -14.87
C LEU A 411 -7.67 -9.53 -14.56
N GLU A 412 -7.12 -8.83 -15.56
CA GLU A 412 -6.49 -7.52 -15.40
C GLU A 412 -7.42 -6.39 -15.83
N SER A 413 -7.54 -5.37 -14.97
CA SER A 413 -8.26 -4.13 -15.30
C SER A 413 -7.49 -3.27 -16.30
N ASP A 414 -6.16 -3.26 -16.22
CA ASP A 414 -5.26 -2.69 -17.23
C ASP A 414 -4.48 -3.80 -17.95
N GLN A 415 -4.88 -4.06 -19.20
CA GLN A 415 -4.26 -5.09 -20.04
C GLN A 415 -2.94 -4.66 -20.67
N SER A 416 -2.50 -3.40 -20.50
CA SER A 416 -1.30 -2.85 -21.15
C SER A 416 -0.04 -3.67 -20.83
N GLY A 417 0.15 -4.03 -19.55
CA GLY A 417 1.31 -4.79 -19.08
C GLY A 417 1.44 -6.17 -19.73
N VAL A 418 0.31 -6.86 -19.93
CA VAL A 418 0.26 -8.20 -20.54
C VAL A 418 0.71 -8.15 -21.99
N TYR A 419 0.16 -7.22 -22.77
CA TYR A 419 0.54 -7.07 -24.18
C TYR A 419 1.98 -6.58 -24.36
N VAL A 420 2.45 -5.67 -23.50
CA VAL A 420 3.86 -5.25 -23.51
C VAL A 420 4.78 -6.44 -23.22
N MET A 421 4.45 -7.27 -22.23
CA MET A 421 5.24 -8.45 -21.90
C MET A 421 5.25 -9.46 -23.05
N LEU A 422 4.09 -9.74 -23.66
CA LEU A 422 3.99 -10.63 -24.82
C LEU A 422 4.77 -10.11 -26.03
N SER A 423 4.67 -8.81 -26.32
CA SER A 423 5.46 -8.15 -27.37
C SER A 423 6.97 -8.28 -27.12
N ASN A 424 7.40 -8.14 -25.86
CA ASN A 424 8.80 -8.30 -25.49
C ASN A 424 9.28 -9.76 -25.64
N ILE A 425 8.43 -10.74 -25.28
CA ILE A 425 8.73 -12.17 -25.46
C ILE A 425 8.91 -12.51 -26.94
N TYR A 426 8.02 -12.02 -27.81
CA TYR A 426 8.16 -12.22 -29.26
C TYR A 426 9.44 -11.58 -29.81
N ALA A 427 9.82 -10.40 -29.32
CA ALA A 427 11.08 -9.76 -29.70
C ALA A 427 12.30 -10.58 -29.23
N ASP A 428 12.28 -11.14 -28.01
CA ASP A 428 13.36 -11.97 -27.45
C ASP A 428 13.63 -13.25 -28.28
N VAL A 429 12.63 -13.75 -29.03
CA VAL A 429 12.73 -14.91 -29.92
C VAL A 429 12.77 -14.55 -31.42
N GLY A 430 12.81 -13.27 -31.77
CA GLY A 430 12.90 -12.79 -33.16
C GLY A 430 11.60 -12.87 -33.98
N MET A 431 10.44 -13.07 -33.34
CA MET A 431 9.13 -13.11 -33.99
C MET A 431 8.57 -11.70 -34.25
N TRP A 432 9.26 -10.90 -35.08
CA TRP A 432 8.93 -9.49 -35.31
C TRP A 432 7.53 -9.24 -35.89
N GLU A 433 7.00 -10.18 -36.68
CA GLU A 433 5.64 -10.07 -37.19
C GLU A 433 4.60 -10.15 -36.05
N MET A 434 4.85 -10.99 -35.05
CA MET A 434 4.01 -11.09 -33.86
C MET A 434 4.14 -9.87 -32.96
N VAL A 435 5.33 -9.25 -32.90
CA VAL A 435 5.55 -7.94 -32.24
C VAL A 435 4.65 -6.87 -32.87
N LYS A 436 4.66 -6.75 -34.21
CA LYS A 436 3.81 -5.78 -34.93
C LYS A 436 2.34 -6.02 -34.67
N LYS A 437 1.87 -7.27 -34.81
CA LYS A 437 0.47 -7.66 -34.52
C LYS A 437 0.05 -7.34 -33.09
N THR A 438 0.91 -7.60 -32.11
CA THR A 438 0.62 -7.34 -30.69
C THR A 438 0.50 -5.83 -30.42
N ARG A 439 1.40 -5.01 -30.97
CA ARG A 439 1.36 -3.55 -30.84
C ARG A 439 0.14 -2.93 -31.54
N LEU A 440 -0.24 -3.45 -32.71
CA LEU A 440 -1.47 -3.03 -33.40
C LEU A 440 -2.71 -3.29 -32.55
N LYS A 441 -2.83 -4.49 -31.96
CA LYS A 441 -3.93 -4.83 -31.03
C LYS A 441 -3.98 -3.91 -29.81
N MET A 442 -2.83 -3.49 -29.28
CA MET A 442 -2.79 -2.50 -28.19
C MET A 442 -3.37 -1.16 -28.63
N CYS A 443 -2.96 -0.67 -29.80
CA CYS A 443 -3.47 0.59 -30.36
C CYS A 443 -4.98 0.53 -30.64
N GLU A 444 -5.49 -0.57 -31.20
CA GLU A 444 -6.92 -0.78 -31.45
C GLU A 444 -7.76 -0.74 -30.18
N LYS A 445 -7.20 -1.17 -29.05
CA LYS A 445 -7.83 -1.12 -27.73
C LYS A 445 -7.63 0.20 -26.98
N GLY A 446 -6.93 1.17 -27.57
CA GLY A 446 -6.57 2.42 -26.88
C GLY A 446 -5.60 2.22 -25.71
N LEU A 447 -4.86 1.11 -25.69
CA LEU A 447 -3.88 0.82 -24.64
C LEU A 447 -2.55 1.50 -24.98
N HIS A 448 -1.99 2.20 -24.00
CA HIS A 448 -0.71 2.88 -24.15
C HIS A 448 0.38 2.16 -23.36
N LYS A 449 1.58 2.09 -23.94
CA LYS A 449 2.76 1.57 -23.24
C LYS A 449 3.17 2.57 -22.15
N ILE A 450 3.33 2.09 -20.93
CA ILE A 450 3.95 2.87 -19.84
C ILE A 450 5.39 3.17 -20.24
N VAL A 451 5.74 4.46 -20.29
CA VAL A 451 7.11 4.89 -20.60
C VAL A 451 8.03 4.53 -19.44
N GLY A 452 9.14 3.89 -19.78
CA GLY A 452 10.18 3.55 -18.82
C GLY A 452 11.01 4.76 -18.44
N PHE A 453 11.09 5.06 -17.15
CA PHE A 453 11.96 6.11 -16.63
C PHE A 453 12.71 5.65 -15.38
N THR A 454 13.88 6.24 -15.19
CA THR A 454 14.67 6.12 -13.96
C THR A 454 14.67 7.46 -13.26
N SER A 455 14.39 7.48 -11.96
CA SER A 455 14.46 8.66 -11.13
C SER A 455 15.67 8.63 -10.18
N ILE A 456 16.20 9.80 -9.87
CA ILE A 456 17.24 10.02 -8.85
C ILE A 456 16.93 11.30 -8.08
N GLU A 457 17.04 11.25 -6.75
CA GLU A 457 16.85 12.41 -5.88
C GLU A 457 18.22 12.99 -5.49
N ILE A 458 18.49 14.24 -5.85
CA ILE A 458 19.70 14.99 -5.48
C ILE A 458 19.27 16.34 -4.92
N GLU A 459 19.78 16.71 -3.74
CA GLU A 459 19.49 18.01 -3.11
C GLU A 459 17.98 18.37 -3.05
N GLU A 460 17.12 17.39 -2.72
CA GLU A 460 15.64 17.52 -2.67
C GLU A 460 14.93 17.68 -4.02
N LYS A 461 15.66 17.60 -5.13
CA LYS A 461 15.08 17.62 -6.47
C LYS A 461 15.06 16.22 -7.06
N LEU A 462 13.91 15.83 -7.58
CA LEU A 462 13.73 14.60 -8.32
C LEU A 462 14.07 14.84 -9.78
N TYR A 463 15.06 14.11 -10.29
CA TYR A 463 15.45 14.14 -11.69
C TYR A 463 14.95 12.86 -12.37
N LEU A 464 14.34 13.00 -13.55
CA LEU A 464 13.78 11.91 -14.34
C LEU A 464 14.60 11.73 -15.60
N PHE A 465 14.95 10.48 -15.90
CA PHE A 465 15.67 10.07 -17.10
C PHE A 465 14.79 9.08 -17.87
N SER A 466 14.53 9.34 -19.14
CA SER A 466 13.85 8.38 -20.02
C SER A 466 14.66 8.16 -21.29
N SER A 467 14.44 7.04 -21.97
CA SER A 467 15.09 6.74 -23.25
C SER A 467 14.58 7.62 -24.40
N GLU A 468 13.39 8.20 -24.25
CA GLU A 468 12.74 9.05 -25.25
C GLU A 468 13.14 10.52 -25.09
N ASP A 469 13.46 10.93 -23.86
CA ASP A 469 13.83 12.29 -23.52
C ASP A 469 15.33 12.53 -23.79
N ARG A 470 15.64 12.59 -25.09
CA ARG A 470 17.01 12.80 -25.60
C ARG A 470 17.56 14.21 -25.29
N PHE A 471 16.85 15.07 -24.56
CA PHE A 471 17.35 16.39 -24.17
C PHE A 471 18.37 16.36 -23.02
N ALA A 472 18.37 15.32 -22.17
CA ALA A 472 19.44 15.12 -21.18
C ALA A 472 20.82 14.83 -21.82
N TYR A 473 20.88 14.56 -23.13
CA TYR A 473 22.09 14.24 -23.89
C TYR A 473 22.94 15.47 -24.28
N LYS A 474 22.63 16.67 -23.80
CA LYS A 474 23.47 17.86 -24.06
C LYS A 474 24.33 18.30 -22.87
N ASN A 475 24.46 17.47 -21.83
CA ASN A 475 25.44 17.71 -20.79
C ASN A 475 26.75 17.00 -21.15
N THR A 476 27.73 17.78 -21.63
CA THR A 476 29.06 17.29 -22.03
C THR A 476 29.79 16.54 -20.92
N GLN A 477 29.48 16.82 -19.65
CA GLN A 477 30.09 16.11 -18.51
C GLN A 477 29.54 14.69 -18.35
N ILE A 478 28.24 14.48 -18.57
CA ILE A 478 27.62 13.14 -18.51
C ILE A 478 28.20 12.27 -19.63
N GLU A 479 28.26 12.80 -20.84
CA GLU A 479 28.78 12.08 -22.00
C GLU A 479 30.27 11.73 -21.82
N SER A 480 31.08 12.69 -21.37
CA SER A 480 32.51 12.48 -21.12
C SER A 480 32.74 11.42 -20.03
N LEU A 481 32.03 11.50 -18.90
CA LEU A 481 32.17 10.50 -17.84
C LEU A 481 31.67 9.13 -18.29
N TRP A 482 30.57 9.06 -19.03
CA TRP A 482 30.07 7.80 -19.56
C TRP A 482 31.07 7.13 -20.51
N ASN A 483 31.67 7.89 -21.43
CA ASN A 483 32.67 7.36 -22.35
C ASN A 483 33.90 6.82 -21.62
N SER A 484 34.40 7.55 -20.61
CA SER A 484 35.50 7.08 -19.76
C SER A 484 35.14 5.80 -18.99
N LEU A 485 33.93 5.73 -18.41
CA LEU A 485 33.46 4.53 -17.73
C LEU A 485 33.33 3.35 -18.70
N LYS A 486 32.78 3.58 -19.90
CA LYS A 486 32.59 2.57 -20.94
C LYS A 486 33.92 1.92 -21.37
N GLU A 487 34.98 2.70 -21.53
CA GLU A 487 36.33 2.19 -21.83
C GLU A 487 36.87 1.33 -20.70
N ARG A 488 36.88 1.85 -19.47
CA ARG A 488 37.36 1.13 -18.28
C ARG A 488 36.56 -0.15 -18.01
N MET A 489 35.25 -0.12 -18.27
CA MET A 489 34.39 -1.30 -18.17
C MET A 489 34.82 -2.38 -19.16
N ARG A 490 35.12 -2.01 -20.42
CA ARG A 490 35.59 -2.94 -21.46
C ARG A 490 36.95 -3.56 -21.10
N GLU A 491 37.87 -2.77 -20.55
CA GLU A 491 39.18 -3.27 -20.06
C GLU A 491 39.02 -4.33 -18.96
N LEU A 492 37.97 -4.21 -18.14
CA LEU A 492 37.63 -5.18 -17.10
C LEU A 492 36.80 -6.38 -17.60
N GLY A 493 36.50 -6.44 -18.91
CA GLY A 493 35.78 -7.55 -19.54
C GLY A 493 34.26 -7.38 -19.63
N TYR A 494 33.73 -6.16 -19.47
CA TYR A 494 32.31 -5.91 -19.72
C TYR A 494 31.96 -6.04 -21.20
N VAL A 495 30.97 -6.89 -21.51
CA VAL A 495 30.40 -7.07 -22.84
C VAL A 495 28.92 -6.67 -22.81
N PRO A 496 28.49 -5.68 -23.63
CA PRO A 496 27.09 -5.29 -23.70
C PRO A 496 26.19 -6.46 -24.14
N ASP A 497 25.12 -6.72 -23.38
CA ASP A 497 24.17 -7.77 -23.73
C ASP A 497 23.05 -7.22 -24.64
N LEU A 498 23.25 -7.39 -25.95
CA LEU A 498 22.35 -6.89 -27.00
C LEU A 498 20.93 -7.46 -26.94
N ARG A 499 20.74 -8.59 -26.25
CA ARG A 499 19.42 -9.23 -26.11
C ARG A 499 18.42 -8.33 -25.36
N PHE A 500 18.90 -7.34 -24.61
CA PHE A 500 18.03 -6.39 -23.91
C PHE A 500 17.52 -5.23 -24.80
N VAL A 501 17.89 -5.19 -26.08
CA VAL A 501 17.33 -4.24 -27.05
C VAL A 501 16.26 -4.92 -27.89
N LEU A 502 15.01 -4.62 -27.59
CA LEU A 502 13.82 -5.25 -28.21
C LEU A 502 13.36 -4.53 -29.48
N HIS A 503 14.31 -4.11 -30.31
CA HIS A 503 14.08 -3.43 -31.58
C HIS A 503 14.80 -4.15 -32.72
N ASP A 504 14.14 -4.21 -33.87
CA ASP A 504 14.66 -4.82 -35.10
C ASP A 504 15.61 -3.84 -35.79
N VAL A 505 16.81 -3.72 -35.21
CA VAL A 505 17.90 -2.86 -35.68
C VAL A 505 19.20 -3.66 -35.66
N ASP A 506 20.22 -3.17 -36.36
CA ASP A 506 21.54 -3.80 -36.38
C ASP A 506 22.23 -3.72 -35.00
N ASP A 507 23.26 -4.55 -34.83
CA ASP A 507 23.92 -4.69 -33.53
C ASP A 507 24.68 -3.41 -33.11
N GLU A 508 25.11 -2.60 -34.07
CA GLU A 508 25.72 -1.28 -33.83
C GLU A 508 24.71 -0.33 -33.18
N VAL A 509 23.52 -0.19 -33.76
CA VAL A 509 22.45 0.64 -33.18
C VAL A 509 21.97 0.06 -31.84
N LYS A 510 21.92 -1.28 -31.68
CA LYS A 510 21.61 -1.87 -30.36
C LYS A 510 22.61 -1.44 -29.29
N GLN A 511 23.91 -1.42 -29.58
CA GLN A 511 24.92 -0.96 -28.62
C GLN A 511 24.71 0.51 -28.23
N GLU A 512 24.36 1.37 -29.19
CA GLU A 512 24.05 2.77 -28.92
C GLU A 512 22.82 2.91 -28.03
N VAL A 513 21.75 2.17 -28.33
CA VAL A 513 20.53 2.16 -27.51
C VAL A 513 20.82 1.72 -26.07
N LEU A 514 21.64 0.68 -25.86
CA LEU A 514 22.05 0.24 -24.53
C LEU A 514 22.84 1.30 -23.77
N CYS A 515 23.66 2.10 -24.45
CA CYS A 515 24.36 3.22 -23.82
C CYS A 515 23.38 4.29 -23.32
N GLY A 516 22.28 4.47 -24.05
CA GLY A 516 21.24 5.44 -23.75
C GLY A 516 20.19 5.02 -22.72
N HIS A 517 20.35 3.87 -22.06
CA HIS A 517 19.40 3.44 -21.04
C HIS A 517 19.38 4.40 -19.85
N SER A 518 18.17 4.78 -19.43
CA SER A 518 17.92 5.74 -18.34
C SER A 518 18.63 5.40 -17.03
N GLU A 519 18.83 4.12 -16.72
CA GLU A 519 19.54 3.62 -15.54
C GLU A 519 21.01 4.05 -15.54
N LYS A 520 21.71 3.87 -16.67
CA LYS A 520 23.11 4.26 -16.82
C LYS A 520 23.25 5.78 -16.72
N LEU A 521 22.37 6.51 -17.39
CA LEU A 521 22.34 7.98 -17.34
C LEU A 521 22.12 8.50 -15.91
N ALA A 522 21.15 7.94 -15.18
CA ALA A 522 20.87 8.32 -13.80
C ALA A 522 22.05 8.01 -12.87
N ILE A 523 22.76 6.89 -13.07
CA ILE A 523 23.97 6.55 -12.31
C ILE A 523 25.08 7.58 -12.57
N VAL A 524 25.36 7.89 -13.84
CA VAL A 524 26.39 8.86 -14.23
C VAL A 524 26.06 10.26 -13.68
N PHE A 525 24.80 10.68 -13.81
CA PHE A 525 24.34 11.93 -13.22
C PHE A 525 24.52 11.94 -11.70
N GLY A 526 24.18 10.84 -11.02
CA GLY A 526 24.42 10.66 -9.59
C GLY A 526 25.89 10.78 -9.21
N LEU A 527 26.80 10.18 -9.98
CA LEU A 527 28.24 10.25 -9.73
C LEU A 527 28.78 11.69 -9.82
N LEU A 528 28.27 12.49 -10.76
CA LEU A 528 28.68 13.89 -10.96
C LEU A 528 28.13 14.83 -9.88
N ASN A 529 26.91 14.59 -9.41
CA ASN A 529 26.15 15.54 -8.61
C ASN A 529 25.97 15.11 -7.15
N SER A 530 26.66 14.06 -6.68
CA SER A 530 26.62 13.64 -5.28
C SER A 530 27.99 13.67 -4.62
N GLY A 531 28.00 14.01 -3.33
CA GLY A 531 29.23 14.08 -2.54
C GLY A 531 30.04 12.77 -2.56
N GLU A 532 31.35 12.89 -2.39
CA GLU A 532 32.27 11.75 -2.41
C GLU A 532 31.87 10.68 -1.38
N GLY A 533 31.98 9.40 -1.76
CA GLY A 533 31.59 8.26 -0.92
C GLY A 533 30.08 8.03 -0.71
N MET A 534 29.20 8.96 -1.12
CA MET A 534 27.76 8.79 -0.93
C MET A 534 27.18 7.67 -1.81
N PRO A 535 26.27 6.82 -1.31
CA PRO A 535 25.63 5.83 -2.18
C PRO A 535 24.75 6.49 -3.24
N ILE A 536 24.87 6.03 -4.50
CA ILE A 536 23.99 6.44 -5.60
C ILE A 536 22.69 5.65 -5.50
N ARG A 537 21.54 6.34 -5.43
CA ARG A 537 20.22 5.71 -5.32
C ARG A 537 19.38 6.06 -6.53
N ILE A 538 18.98 5.05 -7.29
CA ILE A 538 18.10 5.23 -8.45
C ILE A 538 16.88 4.34 -8.33
N THR A 539 15.74 4.79 -8.86
CA THR A 539 14.50 4.01 -8.91
C THR A 539 14.01 3.90 -10.34
N LYS A 540 13.84 2.68 -10.83
CA LYS A 540 13.23 2.36 -12.12
C LYS A 540 11.76 2.03 -11.90
N ASN A 541 10.86 2.65 -12.67
CA ASN A 541 9.42 2.33 -12.63
C ASN A 541 9.06 0.97 -13.24
N MET A 542 10.06 0.23 -13.74
CA MET A 542 9.96 -1.10 -14.37
C MET A 542 11.11 -1.98 -13.88
N ARG A 543 11.19 -3.23 -14.34
CA ARG A 543 12.36 -4.10 -14.07
C ARG A 543 13.63 -3.45 -14.65
N VAL A 544 14.66 -3.29 -13.82
CA VAL A 544 15.98 -2.82 -14.27
C VAL A 544 16.52 -3.78 -15.31
N CYS A 545 16.95 -3.27 -16.47
CA CYS A 545 17.54 -4.07 -17.55
C CYS A 545 18.75 -4.91 -17.07
N GLY A 546 18.91 -6.14 -17.57
CA GLY A 546 19.99 -7.04 -17.14
C GLY A 546 21.38 -6.55 -17.57
N ASP A 547 21.49 -5.89 -18.73
CA ASP A 547 22.72 -5.20 -19.13
C ASP A 547 23.02 -4.00 -18.21
N CYS A 548 22.02 -3.20 -17.84
CA CYS A 548 22.19 -2.10 -16.88
C CYS A 548 22.60 -2.62 -15.49
N HIS A 549 22.01 -3.74 -15.05
CA HIS A 549 22.38 -4.43 -13.83
C HIS A 549 23.86 -4.83 -13.87
N THR A 550 24.31 -5.49 -14.95
CA THR A 550 25.71 -5.86 -15.13
C THR A 550 26.63 -4.64 -15.18
N ALA A 551 26.30 -3.62 -15.98
CA ALA A 551 27.08 -2.39 -16.08
C ALA A 551 27.26 -1.70 -14.71
N SER A 552 26.21 -1.68 -13.88
CA SER A 552 26.29 -1.08 -12.54
C SER A 552 27.34 -1.77 -11.64
N LYS A 553 27.56 -3.08 -11.79
CA LYS A 553 28.61 -3.82 -11.06
C LYS A 553 29.99 -3.28 -11.43
N PHE A 554 30.28 -3.18 -12.72
CA PHE A 554 31.55 -2.62 -13.18
C PHE A 554 31.71 -1.14 -12.78
N ILE A 555 30.66 -0.33 -12.90
CA ILE A 555 30.71 1.09 -12.46
C ILE A 555 31.01 1.16 -10.97
N SER A 556 30.37 0.34 -10.14
CA SER A 556 30.65 0.29 -8.69
C SER A 556 32.09 -0.12 -8.40
N LEU A 557 32.62 -1.13 -9.10
CA LEU A 557 34.01 -1.57 -8.97
C LEU A 557 35.01 -0.47 -9.36
N ILE A 558 34.74 0.23 -10.47
CA ILE A 558 35.57 1.31 -11.03
C ILE A 558 35.59 2.54 -10.11
N THR A 559 34.42 2.94 -9.61
CA THR A 559 34.23 4.20 -8.87
C THR A 559 34.34 4.02 -7.36
N ARG A 560 34.34 2.79 -6.85
CA ARG A 560 34.23 2.46 -5.42
C ARG A 560 32.99 3.05 -4.75
N ARG A 561 31.94 3.32 -5.53
CA ARG A 561 30.66 3.85 -5.03
C ARG A 561 29.66 2.70 -4.90
N LYS A 562 28.94 2.67 -3.78
CA LYS A 562 27.75 1.82 -3.62
C LYS A 562 26.63 2.35 -4.50
N ILE A 563 26.02 1.49 -5.30
CA ILE A 563 24.85 1.80 -6.13
C ILE A 563 23.68 0.99 -5.61
N ILE A 564 22.58 1.66 -5.30
CA ILE A 564 21.33 1.04 -4.84
C ILE A 564 20.29 1.31 -5.92
N MET A 565 19.90 0.26 -6.64
CA MET A 565 18.88 0.35 -7.68
C MET A 565 17.58 -0.30 -7.19
N ARG A 566 16.50 0.45 -7.20
CA ARG A 566 15.15 -0.06 -6.96
C ARG A 566 14.48 -0.35 -8.30
N ASP A 567 13.98 -1.58 -8.49
CA ASP A 567 12.99 -1.90 -9.53
C ASP A 567 11.58 -1.97 -8.92
N VAL A 568 10.57 -2.44 -9.68
CA VAL A 568 9.16 -2.47 -9.23
C VAL A 568 8.98 -3.13 -7.85
N LYS A 569 9.73 -4.22 -7.57
CA LYS A 569 9.55 -5.02 -6.34
C LYS A 569 10.84 -5.29 -5.57
N ARG A 570 12.02 -5.00 -6.13
CA ARG A 570 13.32 -5.42 -5.59
C ARG A 570 14.34 -4.30 -5.54
N PHE A 571 15.31 -4.48 -4.66
CA PHE A 571 16.52 -3.68 -4.59
C PHE A 571 17.74 -4.51 -4.97
N HIS A 572 18.62 -3.87 -5.71
CA HIS A 572 19.94 -4.36 -6.08
C HIS A 572 20.97 -3.47 -5.38
N HIS A 573 21.62 -4.01 -4.35
CA HIS A 573 22.71 -3.34 -3.65
C HIS A 573 24.01 -3.77 -4.29
N VAL A 574 24.56 -2.89 -5.12
CA VAL A 574 25.78 -3.13 -5.86
C VAL A 574 26.93 -2.43 -5.18
N GLN A 575 27.92 -3.21 -4.76
CA GLN A 575 29.10 -2.73 -4.08
C GLN A 575 30.32 -3.56 -4.49
N ASP A 576 31.38 -2.87 -4.91
CA ASP A 576 32.66 -3.48 -5.30
C ASP A 576 32.52 -4.60 -6.35
N GLY A 577 31.60 -4.42 -7.30
CA GLY A 577 31.34 -5.39 -8.37
C GLY A 577 30.40 -6.53 -8.02
N VAL A 578 29.90 -6.61 -6.79
CA VAL A 578 28.98 -7.66 -6.33
C VAL A 578 27.60 -7.06 -6.08
N CYS A 579 26.54 -7.78 -6.47
CA CYS A 579 25.16 -7.40 -6.18
C CYS A 579 24.55 -8.29 -5.09
N SER A 580 23.72 -7.72 -4.22
CA SER A 580 22.99 -8.46 -3.18
C SER A 580 22.07 -9.56 -3.72
N CYS A 581 21.70 -9.55 -5.01
CA CYS A 581 20.90 -10.62 -5.61
C CYS A 581 21.72 -11.89 -5.96
N GLY A 582 23.04 -11.90 -5.79
CA GLY A 582 23.89 -13.05 -6.14
C GLY A 582 23.86 -13.40 -7.64
N ASP A 583 23.65 -12.39 -8.49
CA ASP A 583 23.45 -12.53 -9.94
C ASP A 583 22.21 -13.34 -10.36
N TYR A 584 21.29 -13.58 -9.43
CA TYR A 584 19.95 -14.09 -9.70
C TYR A 584 18.99 -12.97 -10.12
N TRP A 585 19.28 -12.36 -11.28
CA TRP A 585 18.62 -11.14 -11.78
C TRP A 585 17.19 -11.35 -12.25
#